data_AF-E9B9I0-F1
#
_entry.id   AF-E9B9I0-F1
#
_cell.length_a   1.000
_cell.length_b   1.000
_cell.length_c   1.000
_cell.angle_alpha   90.00
_cell.angle_beta   90.00
_cell.angle_gamma   90.00
#
_symmetry.space_group_name_H-M   'P 1'
#
loop_
_entity.id
_entity.type
_entity.pdbx_description
1 polymer ?
#
loop_
_entity_poly.entity_id
_entity_poly.type
_entity_poly.pdbx_seq_one_letter_code
_entity_poly.pdbx_strand_id
1 'polypeptide(L)'
;MTYRIGMLLYALLQFFAFLLVLVGTPIDMFRPHGTSRFCSTPCLTLWGYKNECFNTAYDSWADDLWANCSNRRLQFRVAQALAVISIVVYGLAFILGFIMLFCCFCLRWVCLTLNILGFGTLGVVWALMVVAYYKDDGRDCPRLSDRYHFGAGFALFVSTWCRDIFSIISLLLCCHSADSGKRKVANQNQKEQ
;
A
#
# COMPACT_ATOMS: atom_id res chain seq x y z
N MET A 1 11.76 -25.74 -12.12
CA MET A 1 10.53 -25.60 -11.31
C MET A 1 10.57 -24.39 -10.37
N THR A 2 11.63 -24.21 -9.57
CA THR A 2 11.74 -23.15 -8.54
C THR A 2 11.47 -21.73 -9.06
N TYR A 3 11.93 -21.41 -10.27
CA TYR A 3 11.69 -20.10 -10.91
C TYR A 3 10.20 -19.82 -11.18
N ARG A 4 9.44 -20.81 -11.67
CA ARG A 4 8.00 -20.67 -11.93
C ARG A 4 7.20 -20.54 -10.64
N ILE A 5 7.58 -21.27 -9.59
CA ILE A 5 6.95 -21.18 -8.26
C ILE A 5 7.17 -19.78 -7.67
N GLY A 6 8.40 -19.24 -7.78
CA GLY A 6 8.69 -17.88 -7.30
C GLY A 6 7.92 -16.78 -8.03
N MET A 7 7.75 -16.89 -9.35
CA MET A 7 6.94 -15.94 -10.11
C MET A 7 5.44 -16.05 -9.81
N LEU A 8 4.92 -17.28 -9.65
CA LEU A 8 3.53 -17.48 -9.25
C LEU A 8 3.25 -16.91 -7.85
N LEU A 9 4.16 -17.15 -6.91
CA LEU A 9 4.06 -16.59 -5.56
C LEU A 9 4.07 -15.06 -5.60
N TYR A 10 4.97 -14.47 -6.38
CA TYR A 10 5.02 -13.02 -6.59
C TYR A 10 3.69 -12.48 -7.16
N ALA A 11 3.16 -13.10 -8.22
CA ALA A 11 1.91 -12.66 -8.83
C ALA A 11 0.72 -12.72 -7.85
N LEU A 12 0.66 -13.77 -7.02
CA LEU A 12 -0.37 -13.89 -5.97
C LEU A 12 -0.20 -12.84 -4.88
N LEU A 13 1.02 -12.63 -4.38
CA LEU A 13 1.31 -11.60 -3.38
C LEU A 13 0.93 -10.20 -3.90
N GLN A 14 1.26 -9.91 -5.15
CA GLN A 14 0.97 -8.64 -5.82
C GLN A 14 -0.54 -8.45 -6.03
N PHE A 15 -1.27 -9.51 -6.40
CA PHE A 15 -2.73 -9.49 -6.51
C PHE A 15 -3.37 -9.10 -5.19
N PHE A 16 -2.99 -9.76 -4.10
CA PHE A 16 -3.55 -9.42 -2.80
C PHE A 16 -3.11 -8.04 -2.33
N ALA A 17 -1.87 -7.61 -2.60
CA ALA A 17 -1.42 -6.25 -2.28
C ALA A 17 -2.30 -5.20 -2.99
N PHE A 18 -2.54 -5.38 -4.29
CA PHE A 18 -3.42 -4.50 -5.05
C PHE A 18 -4.84 -4.46 -4.47
N LEU A 19 -5.44 -5.62 -4.18
CA LEU A 19 -6.78 -5.67 -3.59
C LEU A 19 -6.85 -4.98 -2.23
N LEU A 20 -5.87 -5.20 -1.36
CA LEU A 20 -5.83 -4.59 -0.03
C LEU A 20 -5.72 -3.06 -0.09
N VAL A 21 -4.94 -2.51 -1.04
CA VAL A 21 -4.85 -1.05 -1.24
C VAL A 21 -6.13 -0.50 -1.87
N LEU A 22 -6.66 -1.17 -2.88
CA LEU A 22 -7.89 -0.77 -3.56
C LEU A 22 -9.08 -0.71 -2.60
N VAL A 23 -9.22 -1.73 -1.75
CA VAL A 23 -10.29 -1.84 -0.76
C VAL A 23 -9.98 -1.01 0.49
N GLY A 24 -8.71 -0.90 0.90
CA GLY A 24 -8.31 -0.10 2.06
C GLY A 24 -8.49 1.41 1.87
N THR A 25 -8.35 1.91 0.64
CA THR A 25 -8.44 3.35 0.33
C THR A 25 -9.83 3.97 0.61
N PRO A 26 -10.96 3.33 0.24
CA PRO A 26 -12.29 3.83 0.59
C PRO A 26 -12.74 3.47 2.01
N ILE A 27 -12.05 2.55 2.69
CA ILE A 27 -12.40 2.08 4.05
C ILE A 27 -11.92 3.08 5.12
N ASP A 28 -12.50 2.98 6.33
CA ASP A 28 -12.14 3.76 7.50
C ASP A 28 -10.65 3.67 7.86
N MET A 29 -10.00 4.83 7.95
CA MET A 29 -8.66 4.98 8.51
C MET A 29 -8.69 5.11 10.02
N PHE A 30 -9.73 5.74 10.53
CA PHE A 30 -9.93 5.98 11.95
C PHE A 30 -11.39 5.76 12.33
N ARG A 31 -11.59 5.33 13.57
CA ARG A 31 -12.92 5.02 14.10
C ARG A 31 -13.11 5.56 15.51
N PRO A 32 -14.22 6.25 15.82
CA PRO A 32 -14.40 6.87 17.14
C PRO A 32 -14.39 5.85 18.28
N HIS A 33 -13.83 6.23 19.42
CA HIS A 33 -13.90 5.45 20.65
C HIS A 33 -15.36 5.22 21.08
N GLY A 34 -15.63 4.09 21.74
CA GLY A 34 -16.96 3.77 22.27
C GLY A 34 -17.99 3.37 21.23
N THR A 35 -17.63 3.30 19.94
CA THR A 35 -18.50 2.79 18.88
C THR A 35 -18.23 1.31 18.59
N SER A 36 -19.28 0.54 18.32
CA SER A 36 -19.17 -0.87 17.95
C SER A 36 -18.37 -1.03 16.66
N ARG A 37 -17.51 -2.07 16.60
CA ARG A 37 -16.74 -2.40 15.39
C ARG A 37 -17.61 -2.93 14.24
N PHE A 38 -18.88 -3.19 14.50
CA PHE A 38 -19.87 -3.73 13.57
C PHE A 38 -21.12 -2.81 13.59
N CYS A 39 -21.85 -2.71 12.47
CA CYS A 39 -22.97 -1.76 12.18
C CYS A 39 -22.59 -0.35 11.70
N SER A 40 -23.60 0.44 11.31
CA SER A 40 -23.56 1.85 10.83
C SER A 40 -23.05 2.79 11.93
N THR A 41 -21.78 2.63 12.27
CA THR A 41 -21.06 3.52 13.18
C THR A 41 -20.33 4.59 12.40
N PRO A 42 -20.11 5.76 13.04
CA PRO A 42 -19.35 6.83 12.43
C PRO A 42 -17.92 6.38 12.15
N CYS A 43 -17.36 6.85 11.04
CA CYS A 43 -16.00 6.54 10.67
C CYS A 43 -15.34 7.67 9.89
N LEU A 44 -14.03 7.71 9.97
CA LEU A 44 -13.21 8.70 9.30
C LEU A 44 -12.29 8.00 8.31
N THR A 45 -12.53 8.26 7.04
CA THR A 45 -11.73 7.73 5.93
C THR A 45 -10.64 8.74 5.54
N LEU A 46 -9.79 8.40 4.58
CA LEU A 46 -8.85 9.36 3.98
C LEU A 46 -9.56 10.55 3.33
N TRP A 47 -10.79 10.36 2.86
CA TRP A 47 -11.55 11.31 2.03
C TRP A 47 -12.45 12.23 2.83
N GLY A 48 -12.85 11.80 4.03
CA GLY A 48 -13.81 12.52 4.85
C GLY A 48 -14.46 11.66 5.91
N TYR A 49 -15.33 12.30 6.67
CA TYR A 49 -16.09 11.71 7.76
C TYR A 49 -17.46 11.23 7.26
N LYS A 50 -17.89 10.10 7.82
CA LYS A 50 -19.20 9.49 7.58
C LYS A 50 -19.84 9.16 8.92
N ASN A 51 -21.11 9.50 9.09
CA ASN A 51 -21.94 9.07 10.21
C ASN A 51 -22.27 7.58 10.11
N GLU A 52 -22.43 7.10 8.86
CA GLU A 52 -22.67 5.70 8.55
C GLU A 52 -21.57 5.19 7.63
N CYS A 53 -20.69 4.33 8.15
CA CYS A 53 -19.51 3.91 7.39
C CYS A 53 -19.81 3.16 6.09
N PHE A 54 -20.96 2.47 6.02
CA PHE A 54 -21.41 1.75 4.81
C PHE A 54 -22.08 2.67 3.78
N ASN A 55 -22.39 3.92 4.13
CA ASN A 55 -23.00 4.85 3.21
C ASN A 55 -21.98 5.34 2.17
N THR A 56 -22.43 5.58 0.94
CA THR A 56 -21.60 6.14 -0.13
C THR A 56 -21.40 7.64 0.03
N ALA A 57 -22.34 8.34 0.67
CA ALA A 57 -22.26 9.77 0.93
C ALA A 57 -21.29 10.11 2.07
N TYR A 58 -20.61 11.25 1.94
CA TYR A 58 -19.79 11.85 2.98
C TYR A 58 -20.58 12.97 3.64
N ASP A 59 -20.66 12.96 4.96
CA ASP A 59 -21.28 14.06 5.72
C ASP A 59 -20.39 15.30 5.71
N SER A 60 -19.07 15.09 5.76
CA SER A 60 -18.09 16.15 5.60
C SER A 60 -16.83 15.65 4.91
N TRP A 61 -16.32 16.46 3.98
CA TRP A 61 -15.09 16.17 3.28
C TRP A 61 -13.89 16.46 4.18
N ALA A 62 -12.77 15.77 3.95
CA ALA A 62 -11.55 15.97 4.74
C ALA A 62 -11.03 17.42 4.65
N ASP A 63 -11.22 18.08 3.50
CA ASP A 63 -10.82 19.48 3.32
C ASP A 63 -11.62 20.45 4.20
N ASP A 64 -12.91 20.19 4.40
CA ASP A 64 -13.80 21.00 5.24
C ASP A 64 -13.58 20.68 6.72
N LEU A 65 -13.44 19.38 7.05
CA LEU A 65 -13.19 18.91 8.41
C LEU A 65 -11.90 19.49 9.00
N TRP A 66 -10.88 19.67 8.16
CA TRP A 66 -9.57 20.19 8.56
C TRP A 66 -9.33 21.63 8.11
N ALA A 67 -10.37 22.39 7.77
CA ALA A 67 -10.24 23.77 7.30
C ALA A 67 -9.45 24.67 8.27
N ASN A 68 -9.64 24.47 9.58
CA ASN A 68 -8.94 25.21 10.64
C ASN A 68 -7.57 24.59 11.00
N CYS A 69 -7.24 23.42 10.47
CA CYS A 69 -6.02 22.66 10.77
C CYS A 69 -5.16 22.52 9.50
N SER A 70 -4.50 23.61 9.07
CA SER A 70 -3.76 23.67 7.80
C SER A 70 -2.72 22.55 7.62
N ASN A 71 -1.95 22.25 8.67
CA ASN A 71 -0.94 21.20 8.65
C ASN A 71 -1.56 19.80 8.44
N ARG A 72 -2.65 19.49 9.15
CA ARG A 72 -3.36 18.22 9.04
C ARG A 72 -4.05 18.07 7.70
N ARG A 73 -4.67 19.15 7.22
CA ARG A 73 -5.29 19.21 5.89
C ARG A 73 -4.28 18.89 4.80
N LEU A 74 -3.06 19.44 4.88
CA LEU A 74 -1.99 19.14 3.95
C LEU A 74 -1.58 17.66 4.02
N GLN A 75 -1.42 17.09 5.22
CA GLN A 75 -1.09 15.67 5.40
C GLN A 75 -2.15 14.76 4.77
N PHE A 76 -3.43 15.02 5.00
CA PHE A 76 -4.52 14.26 4.39
C PHE A 76 -4.56 14.41 2.87
N ARG A 77 -4.35 15.62 2.33
CA ARG A 77 -4.30 15.85 0.87
C ARG A 77 -3.14 15.11 0.21
N VAL A 78 -1.95 15.15 0.81
CA VAL A 78 -0.78 14.41 0.34
C VAL A 78 -1.04 12.91 0.42
N ALA A 79 -1.61 12.44 1.52
CA ALA A 79 -1.96 11.03 1.69
C ALA A 79 -3.01 10.56 0.68
N GLN A 80 -4.02 11.37 0.35
CA GLN A 80 -5.02 11.06 -0.69
C GLN A 80 -4.36 10.89 -2.06
N ALA A 81 -3.53 11.87 -2.46
CA ALA A 81 -2.82 11.82 -3.73
C ALA A 81 -1.89 10.59 -3.80
N LEU A 82 -1.12 10.33 -2.75
CA LEU A 82 -0.23 9.19 -2.70
C LEU A 82 -0.98 7.85 -2.66
N ALA A 83 -2.12 7.75 -1.98
CA ALA A 83 -2.94 6.53 -1.98
C ALA A 83 -3.45 6.19 -3.39
N VAL A 84 -3.92 7.20 -4.15
CA VAL A 84 -4.33 7.01 -5.55
C VAL A 84 -3.15 6.58 -6.42
N ILE A 85 -1.98 7.22 -6.26
CA ILE A 85 -0.75 6.82 -6.97
C ILE A 85 -0.38 5.37 -6.61
N SER A 86 -0.45 4.99 -5.34
CA SER A 86 -0.18 3.61 -4.90
C SER A 86 -1.15 2.62 -5.57
N ILE A 87 -2.45 2.89 -5.66
CA ILE A 87 -3.40 2.02 -6.38
C ILE A 87 -2.92 1.76 -7.81
N VAL A 88 -2.54 2.82 -8.54
CA VAL A 88 -2.07 2.71 -9.93
C VAL A 88 -0.76 1.92 -9.98
N VAL A 89 0.20 2.21 -9.10
CA VAL A 89 1.51 1.52 -9.06
C VAL A 89 1.36 0.03 -8.75
N TYR A 90 0.59 -0.33 -7.71
CA TYR A 90 0.34 -1.73 -7.36
C TYR A 90 -0.47 -2.45 -8.45
N GLY A 91 -1.40 -1.77 -9.12
CA GLY A 91 -2.16 -2.30 -10.25
C GLY A 91 -1.29 -2.58 -11.48
N LEU A 92 -0.42 -1.64 -11.86
CA LEU A 92 0.56 -1.85 -12.94
C LEU A 92 1.52 -3.00 -12.60
N ALA A 93 2.02 -3.06 -11.37
CA ALA A 93 2.88 -4.15 -10.93
C ALA A 93 2.16 -5.51 -10.96
N PHE A 94 0.86 -5.56 -10.64
CA PHE A 94 0.05 -6.77 -10.77
C PHE A 94 -0.11 -7.21 -12.24
N ILE A 95 -0.50 -6.30 -13.13
CA ILE A 95 -0.66 -6.60 -14.56
C ILE A 95 0.65 -7.10 -15.16
N LEU A 96 1.76 -6.39 -14.90
CA LEU A 96 3.08 -6.79 -15.39
C LEU A 96 3.57 -8.09 -14.76
N GLY A 97 3.26 -8.32 -13.48
CA GLY A 97 3.54 -9.59 -12.80
C GLY A 97 2.82 -10.77 -13.43
N PHE A 98 1.56 -10.58 -13.84
CA PHE A 98 0.80 -11.59 -14.57
C PHE A 98 1.36 -11.82 -15.97
N ILE A 99 1.69 -10.77 -16.72
CA ILE A 99 2.32 -10.87 -18.05
C ILE A 99 3.67 -11.59 -18.00
N MET A 100 4.45 -11.38 -16.92
CA MET A 100 5.74 -12.04 -16.70
C MET A 100 5.61 -13.57 -16.62
N LEU A 101 4.47 -14.11 -16.17
CA LEU A 101 4.22 -15.55 -16.16
C LEU A 101 4.22 -16.16 -17.56
N PHE A 102 3.88 -15.38 -18.59
CA PHE A 102 3.68 -15.87 -19.95
C PHE A 102 4.85 -15.56 -20.89
N CYS A 103 5.46 -14.36 -20.87
CA CYS A 103 6.29 -13.97 -22.03
C CYS A 103 7.58 -13.15 -21.84
N CYS A 104 7.99 -12.64 -20.66
CA CYS A 104 9.14 -11.70 -20.64
C CYS A 104 9.96 -11.65 -19.33
N PHE A 105 11.28 -11.87 -19.42
CA PHE A 105 12.25 -11.66 -18.32
C PHE A 105 12.58 -10.17 -18.07
N CYS A 106 12.48 -9.31 -19.09
CA CYS A 106 12.87 -7.89 -18.99
C CYS A 106 11.95 -7.08 -18.07
N LEU A 107 10.69 -7.49 -17.92
CA LEU A 107 9.71 -6.84 -17.05
C LEU A 107 10.06 -6.95 -15.55
N ARG A 108 11.01 -7.82 -15.19
CA ARG A 108 11.43 -8.02 -13.81
C ARG A 108 11.93 -6.75 -13.15
N TRP A 109 12.81 -6.01 -13.82
CA TRP A 109 13.37 -4.78 -13.27
C TRP A 109 12.29 -3.70 -13.15
N VAL A 110 11.35 -3.64 -14.10
CA VAL A 110 10.20 -2.74 -14.04
C VAL A 110 9.31 -3.08 -12.85
N CYS A 111 8.96 -4.36 -12.65
CA CYS A 111 8.22 -4.84 -11.49
C CYS A 111 8.92 -4.50 -10.18
N LEU A 112 10.23 -4.68 -10.11
CA LEU A 112 11.03 -4.34 -8.93
C LEU A 112 10.96 -2.83 -8.63
N THR A 113 11.16 -1.98 -9.62
CA THR A 113 11.05 -0.52 -9.46
C THR A 113 9.65 -0.12 -9.01
N LEU A 114 8.60 -0.71 -9.59
CA LEU A 114 7.22 -0.43 -9.18
C LEU A 114 6.94 -0.88 -7.75
N ASN A 115 7.47 -2.03 -7.29
CA ASN A 115 7.32 -2.47 -5.90
C ASN A 115 8.04 -1.52 -4.94
N ILE A 116 9.25 -1.05 -5.28
CA ILE A 116 9.98 -0.05 -4.46
C ILE A 116 9.20 1.28 -4.40
N LEU A 117 8.65 1.74 -5.52
CA LEU A 117 7.81 2.94 -5.57
C LEU A 117 6.52 2.75 -4.76
N GLY A 118 5.88 1.58 -4.84
CA GLY A 118 4.72 1.21 -4.04
C GLY A 118 5.03 1.27 -2.55
N PHE A 119 6.11 0.60 -2.13
CA PHE A 119 6.59 0.58 -0.76
C PHE A 119 6.82 1.99 -0.20
N GLY A 120 7.46 2.86 -0.97
CA GLY A 120 7.71 4.25 -0.58
C GLY A 120 6.42 5.07 -0.48
N THR A 121 5.60 5.05 -1.53
CA THR A 121 4.36 5.84 -1.59
C THR A 121 3.38 5.44 -0.49
N LEU A 122 3.09 4.14 -0.35
CA LEU A 122 2.19 3.63 0.68
C LEU A 122 2.77 3.79 2.08
N GLY A 123 4.09 3.64 2.22
CA GLY A 123 4.83 3.90 3.45
C GLY A 123 4.59 5.32 3.99
N VAL A 124 4.69 6.31 3.09
CA VAL A 124 4.41 7.71 3.44
C VAL A 124 2.94 7.91 3.81
N VAL A 125 2.00 7.29 3.10
CA VAL A 125 0.55 7.41 3.37
C VAL A 125 0.22 7.01 4.82
N TRP A 126 0.56 5.79 5.23
CA TRP A 126 0.23 5.34 6.58
C TRP A 126 1.06 6.06 7.65
N ALA A 127 2.30 6.44 7.36
CA ALA A 127 3.13 7.24 8.28
C ALA A 127 2.51 8.63 8.54
N LEU A 128 2.00 9.31 7.50
CA LEU A 128 1.30 10.58 7.66
C LEU A 128 0.03 10.42 8.52
N MET A 129 -0.69 9.30 8.37
CA MET A 129 -1.85 9.00 9.23
C MET A 129 -1.44 8.78 10.69
N VAL A 130 -0.31 8.12 10.96
CA VAL A 130 0.23 7.97 12.33
C VAL A 130 0.65 9.32 12.91
N VAL A 131 1.25 10.20 12.09
CA VAL A 131 1.57 11.57 12.52
C VAL A 131 0.28 12.32 12.89
N ALA A 132 -0.75 12.27 12.04
CA ALA A 132 -2.04 12.89 12.34
C ALA A 132 -2.71 12.29 13.60
N TYR A 133 -2.42 11.02 13.92
CA TYR A 133 -2.96 10.33 15.09
C TYR A 133 -2.34 10.82 16.40
N TYR A 134 -1.01 10.95 16.46
CA TYR A 134 -0.28 11.27 17.69
C TYR A 134 0.10 12.74 17.85
N LYS A 135 0.26 13.47 16.75
CA LYS A 135 0.70 14.87 16.79
C LYS A 135 -0.45 15.75 17.26
N ASP A 136 -0.15 16.55 18.28
CA ASP A 136 -1.02 17.63 18.73
C ASP A 136 -0.66 18.91 17.96
N ASP A 137 -1.59 19.46 17.20
CA ASP A 137 -1.39 20.70 16.43
C ASP A 137 -1.92 21.93 17.22
N GLY A 138 -2.29 21.76 18.50
CA GLY A 138 -2.72 22.85 19.39
C GLY A 138 -4.20 22.79 19.79
N ARG A 139 -4.68 23.85 20.45
CA ARG A 139 -6.03 23.90 21.08
C ARG A 139 -7.18 23.59 20.13
N ASP A 140 -7.11 24.04 18.88
CA ASP A 140 -8.18 23.86 17.89
C ASP A 140 -8.10 22.52 17.16
N CYS A 141 -6.95 21.84 17.26
CA CYS A 141 -6.62 20.65 16.48
C CYS A 141 -5.93 19.61 17.40
N PRO A 142 -6.65 19.05 18.40
CA PRO A 142 -6.09 18.05 19.28
C PRO A 142 -5.76 16.77 18.52
N ARG A 143 -4.89 15.95 19.14
CA ARG A 143 -4.49 14.64 18.62
C ARG A 143 -5.71 13.74 18.34
N LEU A 144 -5.66 12.97 17.26
CA LEU A 144 -6.75 12.06 16.89
C LEU A 144 -6.90 10.90 17.87
N SER A 145 -5.81 10.50 18.51
CA SER A 145 -5.77 9.38 19.46
C SER A 145 -6.75 9.52 20.63
N ASP A 146 -7.12 10.75 20.99
CA ASP A 146 -8.01 10.99 22.14
C ASP A 146 -9.47 10.63 21.82
N ARG A 147 -9.83 10.64 20.54
CA ARG A 147 -11.22 10.43 20.09
C ARG A 147 -11.37 9.25 19.15
N TYR A 148 -10.29 8.78 18.53
CA TYR A 148 -10.33 7.73 17.51
C TYR A 148 -9.32 6.62 17.77
N HIS A 149 -9.66 5.41 17.32
CA HIS A 149 -8.77 4.27 17.12
C HIS A 149 -8.42 4.12 15.64
N PHE A 150 -7.37 3.35 15.33
CA PHE A 150 -7.10 2.95 13.95
C PHE A 150 -8.22 2.06 13.40
N GLY A 151 -8.64 2.39 12.18
CA GLY A 151 -9.66 1.69 11.42
C GLY A 151 -9.12 0.50 10.63
N ALA A 152 -10.02 -0.21 9.96
CA ALA A 152 -9.65 -1.38 9.16
C ALA A 152 -8.77 -1.00 7.96
N GLY A 153 -9.04 0.14 7.32
CA GLY A 153 -8.31 0.63 6.16
C GLY A 153 -6.84 0.90 6.47
N PHE A 154 -6.55 1.43 7.66
CA PHE A 154 -5.18 1.59 8.14
C PHE A 154 -4.45 0.24 8.27
N ALA A 155 -5.10 -0.76 8.87
CA ALA A 155 -4.53 -2.09 8.99
C ALA A 155 -4.28 -2.75 7.63
N LEU A 156 -5.14 -2.50 6.63
CA LEU A 156 -4.97 -3.00 5.26
C LEU A 156 -3.75 -2.36 4.58
N PHE A 157 -3.53 -1.05 4.77
CA PHE A 157 -2.35 -0.36 4.24
C PHE A 157 -1.05 -0.88 4.85
N VAL A 158 -0.99 -1.02 6.17
CA VAL A 158 0.19 -1.57 6.86
C VAL A 158 0.43 -3.03 6.45
N SER A 159 -0.63 -3.83 6.35
CA SER A 159 -0.54 -5.22 5.90
C SER A 159 -0.02 -5.34 4.47
N THR A 160 -0.44 -4.45 3.58
CA THR A 160 0.08 -4.37 2.21
C THR A 160 1.55 -3.99 2.21
N TRP A 161 1.92 -2.96 2.96
CA TRP A 161 3.30 -2.49 3.05
C TRP A 161 4.25 -3.58 3.55
N CYS A 162 3.84 -4.34 4.58
CA CYS A 162 4.57 -5.51 5.05
C CYS A 162 4.66 -6.62 3.98
N ARG A 163 3.57 -6.85 3.24
CA ARG A 163 3.53 -7.85 2.15
C ARG A 163 4.47 -7.48 1.01
N ASP A 164 4.60 -6.20 0.71
CA ASP A 164 5.44 -5.68 -0.38
C ASP A 164 6.93 -6.00 -0.16
N ILE A 165 7.38 -6.04 1.09
CA ILE A 165 8.75 -6.46 1.44
C ILE A 165 9.01 -7.89 0.95
N PHE A 166 8.07 -8.82 1.17
CA PHE A 166 8.21 -10.20 0.69
C PHE A 166 8.21 -10.29 -0.84
N SER A 167 7.46 -9.40 -1.50
CA SER A 167 7.42 -9.29 -2.96
C SER A 167 8.78 -8.86 -3.52
N ILE A 168 9.39 -7.82 -2.93
CA ILE A 168 10.74 -7.34 -3.28
C ILE A 168 11.78 -8.42 -3.04
N ILE A 169 11.78 -9.07 -1.88
CA ILE A 169 12.73 -10.15 -1.56
C ILE A 169 12.60 -11.31 -2.57
N SER A 170 11.38 -11.69 -2.93
CA SER A 170 11.14 -12.73 -3.94
C SER A 170 11.70 -12.32 -5.31
N LEU A 171 11.53 -11.06 -5.69
CA LEU A 171 12.14 -10.45 -6.88
C LEU A 171 13.65 -10.16 -6.74
N LEU A 172 14.28 -10.35 -5.60
CA LEU A 172 15.75 -10.29 -5.48
C LEU A 172 16.35 -11.69 -5.50
N LEU A 173 15.80 -12.62 -4.73
CA LEU A 173 16.24 -14.03 -4.66
C LEU A 173 16.22 -14.70 -6.04
N CYS A 174 15.15 -14.47 -6.79
CA CYS A 174 15.03 -15.04 -8.13
C CYS A 174 16.04 -14.42 -9.14
N CYS A 175 16.67 -13.28 -8.82
CA CYS A 175 17.72 -12.64 -9.61
C CYS A 175 19.06 -13.35 -9.37
N HIS A 176 19.33 -13.66 -8.10
CA HIS A 176 20.52 -14.40 -7.70
C HIS A 176 20.57 -15.79 -8.34
N SER A 177 19.42 -16.48 -8.43
CA SER A 177 19.33 -17.78 -9.10
C SER A 177 19.54 -17.69 -10.61
N ALA A 178 19.05 -16.63 -11.27
CA ALA A 178 19.22 -16.43 -12.71
C ALA A 178 20.67 -16.12 -13.10
N ASP A 179 21.35 -15.27 -12.32
CA ASP A 179 22.75 -14.91 -12.57
C ASP A 179 23.71 -16.10 -12.32
N SER A 180 23.45 -16.89 -11.27
CA SER A 180 24.17 -18.13 -11.01
C SER A 180 24.07 -19.15 -12.15
N GLY A 181 22.92 -19.21 -12.84
CA GLY A 181 22.75 -20.07 -14.02
C GLY A 181 23.59 -19.59 -15.21
N LYS A 182 23.55 -18.28 -15.51
CA LYS A 182 24.36 -17.70 -16.60
C LYS A 182 25.87 -17.87 -16.38
N ARG A 183 26.33 -17.69 -15.14
CA ARG A 183 27.74 -17.84 -14.77
C ARG A 183 28.25 -19.29 -14.91
N LYS A 184 27.41 -20.27 -14.61
CA LYS A 184 27.73 -21.70 -14.81
C LYS A 184 27.87 -22.07 -16.29
N VAL A 185 26.97 -21.56 -17.14
CA VAL A 185 27.03 -21.80 -18.59
C VAL A 185 28.27 -21.13 -19.21
N ALA A 186 28.60 -19.90 -18.81
CA ALA A 186 29.80 -19.21 -19.28
C ALA A 186 31.09 -19.97 -18.91
N ASN A 187 31.17 -20.48 -17.66
CA ASN A 187 32.32 -21.28 -17.21
C ASN A 187 32.41 -22.67 -17.85
N GLN A 188 31.30 -23.24 -18.35
CA GLN A 188 31.31 -24.48 -19.13
C GLN A 188 31.87 -24.23 -20.53
N ASN A 189 31.42 -23.16 -21.20
CA ASN A 189 31.89 -22.82 -22.55
C ASN A 189 33.40 -22.48 -22.58
N GLN A 190 33.96 -21.93 -21.50
CA GLN A 190 35.41 -21.71 -21.37
C GLN A 190 36.22 -22.99 -21.09
N LYS A 191 35.60 -24.09 -20.68
CA LYS A 191 36.29 -25.38 -20.46
C LYS A 191 36.29 -26.28 -21.70
N GLU A 192 35.46 -25.96 -22.70
CA GLU A 192 35.34 -26.69 -23.96
C GLU A 192 36.16 -26.05 -25.10
N GLN A 193 36.88 -24.96 -24.81
CA GLN A 193 37.87 -24.29 -25.69
C GLN A 193 39.29 -24.52 -25.16
#